data_AF-A0A1M7ZH44-F1
#
_entry.id   AF-A0A1M7ZH44-F1
#
_cell.length_a   1.000
_cell.length_b   1.000
_cell.length_c   1.000
_cell.angle_alpha   90.00
_cell.angle_beta   90.00
_cell.angle_gamma   90.00
#
_symmetry.space_group_name_H-M   'P 1'
#
loop_
_entity.id
_entity.type
_entity.pdbx_description
1 polymer ?
#
loop_
_entity_poly.entity_id
_entity_poly.type
_entity_poly.pdbx_seq_one_letter_code
_entity_poly.pdbx_strand_id
1 'polypeptide(L)' 'MEVIFLLIGVSLILAVTFLWLFFKAMKDGQFDDDYTPSIRMLFDTHKKSTKDQSTKPKSYE' A
#
# COMPACT_ATOMS: atom_id res chain seq x y z
N MET A 1 16.83 14.32 -42.13
CA MET A 1 15.49 13.69 -42.17
C MET A 1 15.49 12.33 -41.47
N GLU A 2 16.50 11.47 -41.69
CA GLU A 2 16.61 10.17 -41.01
C GLU A 2 16.66 10.24 -39.48
N VAL A 3 17.37 11.21 -38.93
CA VAL A 3 17.50 11.39 -37.46
C VAL A 3 16.14 11.58 -36.78
N ILE A 4 15.17 12.20 -37.45
CA ILE A 4 13.83 12.42 -36.90
C ILE A 4 13.11 11.08 -36.69
N PHE A 5 13.25 10.13 -37.61
CA PHE A 5 12.65 8.80 -37.46
C PHE A 5 13.26 8.02 -36.28
N LEU A 6 14.58 8.14 -36.08
CA LEU A 6 15.26 7.55 -34.91
C LEU A 6 14.74 8.16 -33.60
N LEU A 7 14.63 9.49 -33.53
CA LEU A 7 14.15 10.20 -32.35
C LEU A 7 12.69 9.83 -32.01
N ILE A 8 11.84 9.68 -33.02
CA ILE A 8 10.46 9.20 -32.84
C ILE A 8 10.45 7.79 -32.24
N GLY A 9 11.29 6.89 -32.75
CA GLY A 9 11.40 5.53 -32.22
C GLY A 9 11.83 5.51 -30.74
N VAL A 10 12.88 6.26 -30.40
CA VAL A 10 13.38 6.36 -29.01
C VAL A 10 12.33 6.97 -28.09
N SER A 11 11.64 8.02 -28.53
CA SER A 11 10.53 8.65 -27.80
C SER A 11 9.40 7.67 -27.49
N LEU A 12 8.97 6.88 -28.48
CA LEU A 12 7.91 5.89 -28.31
C LEU A 12 8.32 4.78 -27.32
N ILE A 13 9.57 4.31 -27.41
CA ILE A 13 10.11 3.31 -26.47
C ILE A 13 10.11 3.87 -25.04
N LEU A 14 10.57 5.10 -24.85
CA LEU A 14 10.54 5.76 -23.54
C LEU A 14 9.11 5.93 -23.01
N ALA A 15 8.16 6.33 -23.86
CA ALA A 15 6.77 6.48 -23.46
C ALA A 15 6.15 5.14 -23.02
N VAL A 16 6.35 4.06 -23.79
CA VAL A 16 5.81 2.74 -23.48
C VAL A 16 6.45 2.16 -22.21
N THR A 17 7.76 2.28 -22.05
CA THR A 17 8.47 1.80 -20.85
C THR A 17 8.02 2.55 -19.60
N PHE A 18 7.90 3.88 -19.68
CA PHE A 18 7.39 4.70 -18.57
C PHE A 18 5.95 4.30 -18.20
N LEU A 19 5.08 4.14 -19.20
CA LEU A 19 3.69 3.73 -18.98
C LEU A 19 3.59 2.33 -18.36
N TRP A 20 4.42 1.39 -18.80
CA TRP A 20 4.46 0.04 -18.22
C TRP A 20 4.92 0.06 -16.76
N LEU A 21 5.96 0.84 -16.44
CA LEU A 21 6.43 1.01 -15.07
C LEU A 21 5.37 1.69 -14.18
N PHE A 22 4.64 2.66 -14.72
CA PHE A 22 3.55 3.34 -14.02
C PHE A 22 2.45 2.36 -13.57
N PHE A 23 1.98 1.50 -14.48
CA PHE A 23 1.00 0.47 -14.11
C PHE A 23 1.59 -0.57 -13.15
N LYS A 24 2.86 -0.95 -13.30
CA LYS A 24 3.52 -1.86 -12.37
C LYS A 24 3.56 -1.29 -10.95
N ALA A 25 3.89 0.01 -10.82
CA ALA A 25 3.94 0.70 -9.53
C ALA A 25 2.55 0.85 -8.89
N MET A 26 1.51 1.18 -9.68
CA MET A 26 0.15 1.27 -9.14
C MET A 26 -0.42 -0.07 -8.67
N LYS A 27 0.09 -1.20 -9.20
CA LYS A 27 -0.33 -2.53 -8.75
C LYS A 27 0.40 -2.99 -7.47
N ASP A 28 1.42 -2.26 -7.03
CA ASP A 28 2.30 -2.68 -5.94
C ASP A 28 1.69 -2.32 -4.58
N GLY A 29 0.57 -2.96 -4.21
CA GLY A 29 0.00 -3.11 -2.84
C GLY A 29 -0.15 -1.85 -1.97
N GLN A 30 0.16 -0.66 -2.48
CA GLN A 30 0.33 0.55 -1.70
C GLN A 30 -0.99 1.05 -1.10
N PHE A 31 -2.11 0.55 -1.61
CA PHE A 31 -3.47 0.83 -1.18
C PHE A 31 -4.01 -0.19 -0.16
N ASP A 32 -3.19 -1.14 0.30
CA ASP A 32 -3.64 -2.13 1.29
C ASP A 32 -3.81 -1.54 2.70
N ASP A 33 -3.31 -0.32 2.94
CA ASP A 33 -3.42 0.42 4.21
C ASP A 33 -4.49 1.53 4.16
N ASP A 34 -5.58 1.30 3.42
CA ASP A 34 -6.73 2.20 3.33
C ASP A 34 -7.54 2.27 4.64
N TYR A 35 -7.26 1.39 5.61
CA TYR A 35 -7.89 1.37 6.93
C TYR A 35 -6.97 1.95 8.00
N THR A 36 -7.17 3.24 8.27
CA THR A 36 -6.37 3.98 9.24
C THR A 36 -6.40 3.34 10.65
N PRO A 37 -5.25 3.20 11.33
CA PRO A 37 -5.18 2.59 12.67
C PRO A 37 -6.09 3.26 13.71
N SER A 38 -6.37 4.55 13.55
CA SER A 38 -7.29 5.31 14.41
C SER A 38 -8.73 4.77 14.39
N ILE A 39 -9.20 4.30 13.22
CA ILE A 39 -10.55 3.75 13.05
C ILE A 39 -10.60 2.35 13.65
N ARG A 40 -9.56 1.54 13.41
CA ARG A 40 -9.41 0.21 14.01
C ARG A 40 -9.44 0.27 15.53
N MET A 41 -8.72 1.21 16.13
CA MET A 41 -8.67 1.38 17.59
C MET A 41 -10.02 1.80 18.20
N LEU A 42 -10.81 2.61 17.49
CA LEU A 42 -12.16 3.01 17.91
C LEU A 42 -13.12 1.82 18.02
N PHE A 43 -13.03 0.87 17.08
CA PHE A 43 -13.90 -0.31 17.04
C PHE A 43 -13.34 -1.52 17.80
N ASP A 44 -12.02 -1.64 17.95
CA ASP A 44 -11.37 -2.69 18.74
C ASP A 44 -11.59 -2.49 20.25
N THR A 45 -11.75 -1.24 20.70
CA THR A 45 -12.05 -0.93 22.12
C THR A 45 -13.40 -1.51 22.56
N HIS A 46 -14.36 -1.63 21.62
CA HIS A 46 -15.69 -2.16 21.94
C HIS A 46 -15.75 -3.71 22.00
N LYS A 47 -14.76 -4.41 21.42
CA LYS A 47 -14.68 -5.89 21.44
C LYS A 47 -13.92 -6.45 22.65
N LYS A 48 -12.97 -5.69 23.24
CA LYS A 48 -12.23 -6.16 24.43
C LYS A 48 -13.06 -6.19 25.71
N SER A 49 -14.09 -5.34 25.80
CA SER A 49 -14.98 -5.28 26.98
C SER A 49 -15.81 -6.56 27.22
N THR A 50 -15.84 -7.51 26.28
CA THR A 50 -16.63 -8.75 26.41
C THR A 50 -15.77 -10.02 26.49
N LYS A 51 -14.43 -9.96 26.38
CA LYS A 51 -13.57 -11.17 26.45
C LYS A 51 -12.39 -11.15 27.43
N ASP A 52 -12.05 -10.02 28.06
CA ASP A 52 -10.88 -9.93 28.97
C ASP A 52 -11.21 -9.95 30.48
N GLN A 53 -12.25 -10.69 30.91
CA GLN A 53 -12.52 -10.93 32.34
C GLN A 53 -12.10 -12.32 32.86
N SER A 54 -11.23 -13.03 32.13
CA SER A 54 -10.62 -14.27 32.63
C SER A 54 -9.22 -14.42 32.03
N THR A 55 -8.14 -13.92 32.65
CA THR A 55 -7.53 -14.54 33.83
C THR A 55 -6.31 -13.71 34.29
N LYS A 56 -6.39 -13.21 35.53
CA LYS A 56 -5.40 -12.89 36.60
C LYS A 56 -3.88 -12.63 36.33
N PRO A 57 -3.22 -11.91 37.27
CA PRO A 57 -2.08 -11.00 37.04
C PRO A 57 -0.70 -11.67 37.21
N LYS A 58 0.34 -11.10 36.60
CA LYS A 58 1.73 -11.43 36.92
C LYS A 58 2.27 -10.49 38.00
N SER A 59 2.53 -11.10 39.16
CA SER A 59 3.43 -10.63 40.21
C SER A 59 4.84 -10.48 39.67
N TYR A 60 5.47 -9.33 39.90
CA TYR A 60 6.91 -9.14 39.73
C TYR A 60 7.55 -9.32 41.11
N GLU A 61 8.39 -10.35 41.25
CA GLU A 61 9.50 -10.38 42.20
C GLU A 61 10.68 -9.56 41.65
#